data_AF-A0AAD7MNX0-F1
#
_entry.id   AF-A0AAD7MNX0-F1
#
_cell.length_a   1.000
_cell.length_b   1.000
_cell.length_c   1.000
_cell.angle_alpha   90.00
_cell.angle_beta   90.00
_cell.angle_gamma   90.00
#
_symmetry.space_group_name_H-M   'P 1'
#
loop_
_entity.id
_entity.type
_entity.pdbx_description
1 polymer ?
#
loop_
_entity_poly.entity_id
_entity_poly.type
_entity_poly.pdbx_seq_one_letter_code
_entity_poly.pdbx_strand_id
1 'polypeptide(L)'
;PRNSMVPVEAELCTRSAGESAAILFAVQNLPREMAINFQLKSRRTIQALITKLSSYADGDWVEVEDGHLLRAITAALRGRGTKCTFKEAGISNCDSMAMALALSREGLNEEIPTHLQVDIPRGYVMKGMKLKTGSQRTFYRAVKAMKPKPQHMKTTIMLDITRHAAWNLSGATPTDGQIWRSIRHQDITRTTRDFLWRCLHQAYKVGEHWRNIPTYEHYANCQVDEPMEHILLECDAPGREVLWNLAQELWEKKGYAWPEMNYGSVFACGLVDETAHLIWKFRCTT
;
A
#
# COMPACT_ATOMS: atom_id res chain seq x y z
N PRO A 1 -26.11 7.71 -17.61
CA PRO A 1 -24.83 8.44 -17.83
C PRO A 1 -24.16 7.98 -19.13
N ARG A 2 -23.93 8.90 -20.09
CA ARG A 2 -23.03 8.65 -21.23
C ARG A 2 -21.62 9.02 -20.77
N ASN A 3 -20.67 8.08 -20.89
CA ASN A 3 -19.24 8.19 -20.60
C ASN A 3 -18.91 8.95 -19.30
N SER A 4 -18.80 8.22 -18.20
CA SER A 4 -18.50 8.78 -16.88
C SER A 4 -17.26 8.11 -16.29
N MET A 5 -16.50 8.88 -15.53
CA MET A 5 -15.30 8.45 -14.84
C MET A 5 -15.58 8.36 -13.34
N VAL A 6 -14.96 7.38 -12.68
CA VAL A 6 -15.10 7.19 -11.23
C VAL A 6 -13.72 7.04 -10.61
N PRO A 7 -13.34 7.93 -9.68
CA PRO A 7 -12.08 7.79 -8.97
C PRO A 7 -12.17 6.64 -7.95
N VAL A 8 -11.03 6.00 -7.72
CA VAL A 8 -10.84 5.05 -6.63
C VAL A 8 -9.80 5.64 -5.69
N GLU A 9 -10.09 5.65 -4.40
CA GLU A 9 -9.14 6.14 -3.40
C GLU A 9 -7.80 5.43 -3.55
N ALA A 10 -6.70 6.18 -3.44
CA ALA A 10 -5.35 5.66 -3.64
C ALA A 10 -5.05 4.47 -2.71
N GLU A 11 -5.63 4.46 -1.51
CA GLU A 11 -5.50 3.38 -0.52
C GLU A 11 -6.22 2.08 -0.93
N LEU A 12 -7.23 2.18 -1.80
CA LEU A 12 -8.02 1.07 -2.33
C LEU A 12 -7.60 0.67 -3.75
N CYS A 13 -6.58 1.32 -4.31
CA CYS A 13 -6.17 1.15 -5.71
C CYS A 13 -5.37 -0.16 -5.91
N THR A 14 -6.09 -1.27 -6.08
CA THR A 14 -5.53 -2.54 -6.55
C THR A 14 -5.52 -2.61 -8.08
N ARG A 15 -5.02 -3.70 -8.67
CA ARG A 15 -4.99 -3.89 -10.13
C ARG A 15 -6.40 -3.95 -10.75
N SER A 16 -7.42 -4.31 -9.98
CA SER A 16 -8.81 -4.47 -10.44
C SER A 16 -9.81 -3.52 -9.78
N ALA A 17 -9.36 -2.70 -8.83
CA ALA A 17 -10.24 -1.80 -8.09
C ALA A 17 -10.96 -0.81 -9.00
N GLY A 18 -10.26 -0.23 -9.99
CA GLY A 18 -10.85 0.70 -10.97
C GLY A 18 -11.99 0.07 -11.77
N GLU A 19 -11.80 -1.15 -12.26
CA GLU A 19 -12.87 -1.87 -12.98
C GLU A 19 -14.04 -2.20 -12.04
N SER A 20 -13.76 -2.66 -10.82
CA SER A 20 -14.78 -3.00 -9.82
C SER A 20 -15.61 -1.77 -9.43
N ALA A 21 -14.96 -0.63 -9.22
CA ALA A 21 -15.59 0.65 -8.93
C ALA A 21 -16.49 1.12 -10.09
N ALA A 22 -16.01 1.01 -11.33
CA ALA A 22 -16.80 1.35 -12.52
C ALA A 22 -18.06 0.47 -12.65
N ILE A 23 -17.95 -0.84 -12.36
CA ILE A 23 -19.11 -1.74 -12.34
C ILE A 23 -20.10 -1.31 -11.26
N LEU A 24 -19.63 -1.07 -10.04
CA LEU A 24 -20.51 -0.68 -8.92
C LEU A 24 -21.26 0.63 -9.26
N PHE A 25 -20.54 1.62 -9.76
CA PHE A 25 -21.12 2.90 -10.17
C PHE A 25 -22.16 2.74 -11.28
N ALA A 26 -21.86 1.96 -12.32
CA ALA A 26 -22.80 1.70 -13.40
C ALA A 26 -24.07 1.00 -12.90
N VAL A 27 -23.93 0.01 -12.02
CA VAL A 27 -25.05 -0.73 -11.44
C VAL A 27 -25.94 0.17 -10.57
N GLN A 28 -25.35 1.09 -9.81
CA GLN A 28 -26.06 2.02 -8.92
C GLN A 28 -26.78 3.14 -9.68
N ASN A 29 -26.19 3.65 -10.77
CA ASN A 29 -26.70 4.81 -11.50
C ASN A 29 -27.60 4.47 -12.70
N LEU A 30 -27.60 3.22 -13.19
CA LEU A 30 -28.45 2.80 -14.29
C LEU A 30 -29.80 2.25 -13.79
N PRO A 31 -30.92 2.56 -14.48
CA PRO A 31 -32.26 2.09 -14.10
C PRO A 31 -32.29 0.57 -13.87
N ARG A 32 -32.94 0.10 -12.80
CA ARG A 32 -32.94 -1.32 -12.39
C ARG A 32 -33.58 -2.26 -13.42
N GLU A 33 -34.47 -1.73 -14.26
CA GLU A 33 -35.21 -2.46 -15.30
C GLU A 33 -34.44 -2.57 -16.63
N MET A 34 -33.27 -1.95 -16.73
CA MET A 34 -32.44 -2.02 -17.93
C MET A 34 -31.51 -3.23 -17.88
N ALA A 35 -31.49 -4.05 -18.93
CA ALA A 35 -30.46 -5.09 -19.08
C ALA A 35 -29.09 -4.43 -19.36
N ILE A 36 -28.04 -4.89 -18.69
CA ILE A 36 -26.69 -4.32 -18.81
C ILE A 36 -25.73 -5.36 -19.38
N ASN A 37 -24.93 -4.96 -20.36
CA ASN A 37 -23.86 -5.77 -20.92
C ASN A 37 -22.51 -5.12 -20.56
N PHE A 38 -21.81 -5.70 -19.58
CA PHE A 38 -20.49 -5.27 -19.16
C PHE A 38 -19.42 -5.87 -20.06
N GLN A 39 -18.54 -5.02 -20.57
CA GLN A 39 -17.33 -5.43 -21.28
C GLN A 39 -16.13 -5.05 -20.41
N LEU A 40 -15.37 -6.04 -19.96
CA LEU A 40 -14.24 -5.85 -19.05
C LEU A 40 -12.97 -6.39 -19.67
N LYS A 41 -11.83 -5.78 -19.34
CA LYS A 41 -10.51 -6.26 -19.78
C LYS A 41 -10.00 -7.37 -18.85
N SER A 42 -10.25 -7.27 -17.55
CA SER A 42 -9.81 -8.30 -16.60
C SER A 42 -10.70 -9.52 -16.61
N ARG A 43 -10.14 -10.63 -17.11
CA ARG A 43 -10.70 -11.96 -16.91
C ARG A 43 -10.86 -12.34 -15.43
N ARG A 44 -10.01 -11.80 -14.55
CA ARG A 44 -10.07 -12.09 -13.10
C ARG A 44 -11.34 -11.52 -12.47
N THR A 45 -11.69 -10.28 -12.79
CA THR A 45 -12.91 -9.61 -12.31
C THR A 45 -14.16 -10.37 -12.79
N ILE A 46 -14.16 -10.81 -14.05
CA ILE A 46 -15.24 -11.64 -14.61
C ILE A 46 -15.35 -12.98 -13.85
N GLN A 47 -14.25 -13.69 -13.64
CA GLN A 47 -14.27 -14.95 -12.88
C GLN A 47 -14.72 -14.74 -11.43
N ALA A 48 -14.34 -13.63 -10.79
CA ALA A 48 -14.77 -13.31 -9.44
C ALA A 48 -16.30 -13.13 -9.34
N LEU A 49 -16.91 -12.45 -10.32
CA LEU A 49 -18.34 -12.15 -10.33
C LEU A 49 -19.22 -13.29 -10.88
N ILE A 50 -18.66 -14.23 -11.64
CA ILE A 50 -19.41 -15.35 -12.23
C ILE A 50 -19.07 -16.67 -11.54
N THR A 51 -17.85 -17.17 -11.73
CA THR A 51 -17.50 -18.56 -11.41
C THR A 51 -17.14 -18.75 -9.94
N LYS A 52 -16.45 -17.79 -9.34
CA LYS A 52 -15.99 -17.86 -7.94
C LYS A 52 -16.93 -17.16 -6.95
N LEU A 53 -17.99 -16.54 -7.44
CA LEU A 53 -18.92 -15.72 -6.66
C LEU A 53 -19.44 -16.43 -5.40
N SER A 54 -19.90 -17.67 -5.56
CA SER A 54 -20.43 -18.47 -4.45
C SER A 54 -19.36 -18.77 -3.40
N SER A 55 -18.17 -19.19 -3.85
CA SER A 55 -17.04 -19.48 -2.97
C SER A 55 -16.59 -18.23 -2.19
N TYR A 56 -16.55 -17.07 -2.84
CA TYR A 56 -16.17 -15.81 -2.19
C TYR A 56 -17.24 -15.31 -1.21
N ALA A 57 -18.52 -15.41 -1.58
CA ALA A 57 -19.62 -15.09 -0.68
C ALA A 57 -19.64 -15.99 0.56
N ASP A 58 -19.37 -17.28 0.38
CA ASP A 58 -19.32 -18.25 1.48
C ASP A 58 -18.13 -18.01 2.42
N GLY A 59 -17.03 -17.45 1.89
CA GLY A 59 -15.83 -17.01 2.60
C GLY A 59 -15.93 -15.62 3.25
N ASP A 60 -17.10 -14.97 3.21
CA ASP A 60 -17.30 -13.56 3.60
C ASP A 60 -16.26 -12.58 3.01
N TRP A 61 -15.76 -12.90 1.81
CA TRP A 61 -14.84 -12.04 1.04
C TRP A 61 -13.48 -11.74 1.72
N VAL A 62 -13.12 -12.45 2.79
CA VAL A 62 -11.95 -12.16 3.65
C VAL A 62 -10.62 -12.23 2.91
N GLU A 63 -10.46 -13.20 2.00
CA GLU A 63 -9.21 -13.42 1.26
C GLU A 63 -9.25 -12.91 -0.18
N VAL A 64 -10.22 -12.06 -0.49
CA VAL A 64 -10.49 -11.60 -1.85
C VAL A 64 -9.97 -10.17 -2.00
N GLU A 65 -9.09 -9.96 -2.98
CA GLU A 65 -8.69 -8.62 -3.42
C GLU A 65 -9.95 -7.84 -3.84
N ASP A 66 -10.09 -6.59 -3.39
CA ASP A 66 -11.31 -5.79 -3.58
C ASP A 66 -12.60 -6.43 -3.02
N GLY A 67 -12.49 -7.32 -2.02
CA GLY A 67 -13.62 -8.09 -1.51
C GLY A 67 -14.81 -7.24 -1.05
N HIS A 68 -14.55 -6.04 -0.53
CA HIS A 68 -15.58 -5.07 -0.14
C HIS A 68 -16.37 -4.52 -1.35
N LEU A 69 -15.68 -4.16 -2.45
CA LEU A 69 -16.31 -3.74 -3.70
C LEU A 69 -17.08 -4.89 -4.33
N LEU A 70 -16.48 -6.07 -4.43
CA LEU A 70 -17.15 -7.26 -4.99
C LEU A 70 -18.40 -7.64 -4.21
N ARG A 71 -18.36 -7.54 -2.88
CA ARG A 71 -19.53 -7.75 -2.03
C ARG A 71 -20.64 -6.74 -2.33
N ALA A 72 -20.31 -5.46 -2.48
CA ALA A 72 -21.27 -4.42 -2.83
C ALA A 72 -21.85 -4.59 -4.24
N ILE A 73 -21.00 -4.89 -5.23
CA ILE A 73 -21.42 -5.21 -6.61
C ILE A 73 -22.38 -6.40 -6.59
N THR A 74 -22.05 -7.46 -5.87
CA THR A 74 -22.88 -8.66 -5.78
C THR A 74 -24.26 -8.35 -5.22
N ALA A 75 -24.33 -7.56 -4.15
CA ALA A 75 -25.58 -7.14 -3.56
C ALA A 75 -26.40 -6.24 -4.50
N ALA A 76 -25.73 -5.29 -5.17
CA ALA A 76 -26.36 -4.38 -6.10
C ALA A 76 -26.89 -5.12 -7.35
N LEU A 77 -26.15 -6.10 -7.88
CA LEU A 77 -26.57 -6.97 -8.98
C LEU A 77 -27.77 -7.84 -8.58
N ARG A 78 -27.76 -8.45 -7.38
CA ARG A 78 -28.89 -9.23 -6.86
C ARG A 78 -30.15 -8.38 -6.62
N GLY A 79 -29.98 -7.08 -6.42
CA GLY A 79 -31.06 -6.10 -6.32
C GLY A 79 -31.71 -5.72 -7.66
N ARG A 80 -31.15 -6.16 -8.79
CA ARG A 80 -31.71 -5.90 -10.12
C ARG A 80 -32.66 -7.03 -10.51
N GLY A 81 -33.79 -6.67 -11.12
CA GLY A 81 -34.75 -7.62 -11.69
C GLY A 81 -34.37 -8.12 -13.09
N THR A 82 -33.29 -7.59 -13.67
CA THR A 82 -32.92 -7.83 -15.07
C THR A 82 -31.55 -8.47 -15.24
N LYS A 83 -31.39 -9.15 -16.37
CA LYS A 83 -30.16 -9.87 -16.69
C LYS A 83 -29.00 -8.89 -16.89
N CYS A 84 -27.91 -9.13 -16.18
CA CYS A 84 -26.62 -8.50 -16.42
C CYS A 84 -25.69 -9.54 -17.04
N THR A 85 -25.04 -9.19 -18.15
CA THR A 85 -24.04 -10.06 -18.80
C THR A 85 -22.66 -9.46 -18.67
N PHE A 86 -21.64 -10.32 -18.59
CA PHE A 86 -20.25 -9.92 -18.53
C PHE A 86 -19.51 -10.62 -19.66
N LYS A 87 -18.74 -9.85 -20.44
CA LYS A 87 -17.93 -10.35 -21.55
C LYS A 87 -16.52 -9.81 -21.42
N GLU A 88 -15.55 -10.68 -21.69
CA GLU A 88 -14.15 -10.28 -21.82
C GLU A 88 -13.98 -9.52 -23.13
N ALA A 89 -13.38 -8.33 -23.07
CA ALA A 89 -13.12 -7.53 -24.26
C ALA A 89 -12.04 -8.21 -25.12
N GLY A 90 -12.40 -8.55 -26.35
CA GLY A 90 -11.45 -9.06 -27.35
C GLY A 90 -10.71 -7.94 -28.07
N ILE A 91 -9.67 -8.32 -28.84
CA ILE A 91 -8.82 -7.40 -29.62
C ILE A 91 -9.64 -6.53 -30.60
N SER A 92 -10.82 -7.00 -31.04
CA SER A 92 -11.69 -6.35 -32.02
C SER A 92 -12.69 -5.32 -31.48
N ASN A 93 -12.78 -5.09 -30.16
CA ASN A 93 -13.69 -4.09 -29.56
C ASN A 93 -12.96 -2.76 -29.27
N CYS A 94 -12.29 -2.22 -30.27
CA CYS A 94 -11.31 -1.14 -30.11
C CYS A 94 -11.92 0.20 -29.64
N ASP A 95 -13.05 0.64 -30.17
CA ASP A 95 -13.42 2.07 -30.00
C ASP A 95 -13.96 2.39 -28.60
N SER A 96 -14.97 1.66 -28.13
CA SER A 96 -15.56 1.92 -26.80
C SER A 96 -14.60 1.60 -25.64
N MET A 97 -13.78 0.56 -25.78
CA MET A 97 -12.77 0.20 -24.77
C MET A 97 -11.61 1.20 -24.79
N ALA A 98 -11.17 1.66 -25.97
CA ALA A 98 -10.15 2.70 -26.06
C ALA A 98 -10.62 4.00 -25.41
N MET A 99 -11.89 4.40 -25.62
CA MET A 99 -12.48 5.55 -24.94
C MET A 99 -12.52 5.38 -23.42
N ALA A 100 -12.93 4.21 -22.92
CA ALA A 100 -12.95 3.92 -21.48
C ALA A 100 -11.53 3.96 -20.87
N LEU A 101 -10.53 3.43 -21.58
CA LEU A 101 -9.13 3.45 -21.15
C LEU A 101 -8.54 4.87 -21.21
N ALA A 102 -8.92 5.69 -22.19
CA ALA A 102 -8.51 7.09 -22.27
C ALA A 102 -9.05 7.88 -21.07
N LEU A 103 -10.36 7.77 -20.80
CA LEU A 103 -10.98 8.38 -19.62
C LEU A 103 -10.34 7.89 -18.31
N SER A 104 -10.05 6.59 -18.19
CA SER A 104 -9.37 6.07 -16.99
C SER A 104 -7.96 6.65 -16.80
N ARG A 105 -7.26 7.05 -17.88
CA ARG A 105 -5.94 7.68 -17.79
C ARG A 105 -6.04 9.15 -17.41
N GLU A 106 -7.02 9.85 -17.97
CA GLU A 106 -7.33 11.24 -17.59
C GLU A 106 -7.63 11.33 -16.09
N GLY A 107 -8.37 10.36 -15.55
CA GLY A 107 -8.70 10.28 -14.13
C GLY A 107 -7.54 10.05 -13.16
N LEU A 108 -6.35 9.67 -13.66
CA LEU A 108 -5.16 9.62 -12.80
C LEU A 108 -4.62 11.00 -12.47
N ASN A 109 -4.96 12.01 -13.28
CA ASN A 109 -4.43 13.37 -13.17
C ASN A 109 -5.41 14.35 -12.53
N GLU A 110 -6.68 13.96 -12.32
CA GLU A 110 -7.70 14.82 -11.73
C GLU A 110 -7.91 14.50 -10.24
N GLU A 111 -7.85 15.53 -9.39
CA GLU A 111 -8.28 15.46 -7.99
C GLU A 111 -9.81 15.49 -7.90
N ILE A 112 -10.49 14.41 -8.29
CA ILE A 112 -11.96 14.36 -8.22
C ILE A 112 -12.40 13.75 -6.88
N PRO A 113 -13.12 14.49 -6.02
CA PRO A 113 -13.61 14.01 -4.73
C PRO A 113 -14.95 13.27 -4.85
N THR A 114 -15.19 12.51 -5.93
CA THR A 114 -16.42 11.70 -6.04
C THR A 114 -16.23 10.39 -5.27
N HIS A 115 -16.48 10.42 -3.97
CA HIS A 115 -16.40 9.23 -3.13
C HIS A 115 -17.48 8.22 -3.57
N LEU A 116 -17.06 7.08 -4.12
CA LEU A 116 -17.97 5.99 -4.46
C LEU A 116 -18.62 5.46 -3.18
N GLN A 117 -19.94 5.60 -3.05
CA GLN A 117 -20.66 5.03 -1.91
C GLN A 117 -20.77 3.52 -2.05
N VAL A 118 -19.95 2.80 -1.28
CA VAL A 118 -19.97 1.33 -1.18
C VAL A 118 -21.06 0.89 -0.20
N ASP A 119 -22.31 1.25 -0.50
CA ASP A 119 -23.46 0.88 0.32
C ASP A 119 -24.08 -0.44 -0.15
N ILE A 120 -24.27 -1.35 0.81
CA ILE A 120 -24.92 -2.64 0.60
C ILE A 120 -26.36 -2.54 1.10
N PRO A 121 -27.39 -2.69 0.23
CA PRO A 121 -28.77 -2.62 0.67
C PRO A 121 -29.06 -3.70 1.72
N ARG A 122 -29.73 -3.32 2.83
CA ARG A 122 -29.89 -4.15 4.05
C ARG A 122 -30.42 -5.58 3.77
N GLY A 123 -31.27 -5.76 2.77
CA GLY A 123 -31.84 -7.07 2.39
C GLY A 123 -30.85 -8.05 1.72
N TYR A 124 -29.68 -7.57 1.28
CA TYR A 124 -28.66 -8.39 0.61
C TYR A 124 -27.37 -8.55 1.44
N VAL A 125 -27.38 -8.07 2.68
CA VAL A 125 -26.26 -8.19 3.60
C VAL A 125 -26.22 -9.60 4.19
N MET A 126 -25.55 -10.52 3.52
CA MET A 126 -25.08 -11.74 4.16
C MET A 126 -23.88 -11.36 5.04
N LYS A 127 -23.96 -11.61 6.35
CA LYS A 127 -22.84 -11.40 7.28
C LYS A 127 -22.25 -12.74 7.68
N GLY A 128 -20.93 -12.81 7.69
CA GLY A 128 -20.20 -13.94 8.23
C GLY A 128 -19.96 -15.06 7.22
N MET A 129 -18.97 -15.87 7.56
CA MET A 129 -18.49 -17.00 6.76
C MET A 129 -19.33 -18.24 7.06
N LYS A 130 -19.69 -19.00 6.02
CA LYS A 130 -20.35 -20.31 6.21
C LYS A 130 -19.39 -21.28 6.90
N LEU A 131 -19.81 -21.83 8.04
CA LEU A 131 -18.98 -22.75 8.82
C LEU A 131 -18.59 -24.01 8.04
N LYS A 132 -19.51 -24.53 7.22
CA LYS A 132 -19.29 -25.77 6.44
C LYS A 132 -18.19 -25.62 5.37
N THR A 133 -17.97 -24.41 4.86
CA THR A 133 -17.02 -24.15 3.75
C THR A 133 -15.69 -23.58 4.25
N GLY A 134 -15.62 -23.12 5.49
CA GLY A 134 -14.41 -22.55 6.07
C GLY A 134 -13.44 -23.61 6.57
N SER A 135 -12.14 -23.33 6.45
CA SER A 135 -11.08 -24.10 7.10
C SER A 135 -10.57 -23.37 8.33
N GLN A 136 -9.85 -24.05 9.23
CA GLN A 136 -9.16 -23.38 10.36
C GLN A 136 -8.31 -22.18 9.90
N ARG A 137 -7.62 -22.32 8.75
CA ARG A 137 -6.84 -21.23 8.14
C ARG A 137 -7.72 -20.04 7.78
N THR A 138 -8.86 -20.27 7.12
CA THR A 138 -9.78 -19.21 6.69
C THR A 138 -10.41 -18.52 7.90
N PHE A 139 -10.85 -19.28 8.91
CA PHE A 139 -11.39 -18.71 10.15
C PHE A 139 -10.36 -17.90 10.92
N TYR A 140 -9.15 -18.44 11.07
CA TYR A 140 -8.07 -17.72 11.75
C TYR A 140 -7.75 -16.38 11.07
N ARG A 141 -7.70 -16.37 9.74
CA ARG A 141 -7.48 -15.14 8.97
C ARG A 141 -8.64 -14.15 9.08
N ALA A 142 -9.88 -14.64 9.06
CA ALA A 142 -11.07 -13.81 9.27
C ALA A 142 -11.05 -13.14 10.64
N VAL A 143 -10.81 -13.90 11.71
CA VAL A 143 -10.70 -13.35 13.07
C VAL A 143 -9.53 -12.36 13.17
N LYS A 144 -8.39 -12.67 12.56
CA LYS A 144 -7.23 -11.77 12.54
C LYS A 144 -7.52 -10.46 11.79
N ALA A 145 -8.31 -10.50 10.73
CA ALA A 145 -8.73 -9.31 9.99
C ALA A 145 -9.77 -8.47 10.74
N MET A 146 -10.63 -9.10 11.55
CA MET A 146 -11.60 -8.42 12.41
C MET A 146 -10.93 -7.70 13.58
N LYS A 147 -9.81 -8.22 14.07
CA LYS A 147 -9.06 -7.57 15.15
C LYS A 147 -8.30 -6.37 14.60
N PRO A 148 -8.38 -5.20 15.24
CA PRO A 148 -7.53 -4.07 14.86
C PRO A 148 -6.08 -4.53 14.95
N LYS A 149 -5.28 -4.20 13.93
CA LYS A 149 -3.84 -4.44 14.00
C LYS A 149 -3.31 -3.59 15.16
N PRO A 150 -2.57 -4.17 16.13
CA PRO A 150 -1.97 -3.37 17.18
C PRO A 150 -1.04 -2.36 16.52
N GLN A 151 -1.36 -1.07 16.66
CA GLN A 151 -0.46 -0.01 16.25
C GLN A 151 0.65 0.06 17.28
N HIS A 152 1.86 -0.22 16.83
CA HIS A 152 3.02 -0.10 17.68
C HIS A 152 3.54 1.33 17.58
N MET A 153 3.23 2.15 18.58
CA MET A 153 3.54 3.60 18.59
C MET A 153 4.99 3.89 18.17
N LYS A 154 5.96 3.12 18.69
CA LYS A 154 7.38 3.28 18.34
C LYS A 154 7.64 3.07 16.84
N THR A 155 6.96 2.10 16.22
CA THR A 155 7.09 1.84 14.78
C THR A 155 6.44 2.94 13.95
N THR A 156 5.29 3.45 14.37
CA THR A 156 4.63 4.59 13.72
C THR A 156 5.54 5.82 13.72
N ILE A 157 6.13 6.15 14.88
CA ILE A 157 7.10 7.26 15.00
C ILE A 157 8.27 7.08 14.03
N MET A 158 8.86 5.87 13.98
CA MET A 158 9.96 5.59 13.05
C MET A 158 9.57 5.72 11.58
N LEU A 159 8.36 5.29 11.21
CA LEU A 159 7.84 5.45 9.85
C LEU A 159 7.65 6.93 9.51
N ASP A 160 7.18 7.74 10.46
CA ASP A 160 7.00 9.19 10.27
C ASP A 160 8.34 9.94 10.14
N ILE A 161 9.32 9.62 10.99
CA ILE A 161 10.70 10.15 10.88
C ILE A 161 11.29 9.79 9.50
N THR A 162 11.13 8.53 9.09
CA THR A 162 11.60 8.06 7.77
C THR A 162 10.91 8.79 6.62
N ARG A 163 9.59 9.01 6.71
CA ARG A 163 8.82 9.71 5.69
C ARG A 163 9.24 11.17 5.56
N HIS A 164 9.50 11.84 6.68
CA HIS A 164 10.00 13.21 6.69
C HIS A 164 11.40 13.31 6.08
N ALA A 165 12.30 12.38 6.41
CA ALA A 165 13.62 12.32 5.79
C ALA A 165 13.53 12.05 4.27
N ALA A 166 12.66 11.13 3.84
CA ALA A 166 12.43 10.86 2.43
C ALA A 166 11.92 12.09 1.67
N TRP A 167 11.04 12.88 2.29
CA TRP A 167 10.58 14.16 1.74
C TRP A 167 11.74 15.15 1.55
N ASN A 168 12.62 15.29 2.56
CA ASN A 168 13.78 16.17 2.43
C ASN A 168 14.75 15.73 1.33
N LEU A 169 14.91 14.41 1.14
CA LEU A 169 15.82 13.85 0.12
C LEU A 169 15.27 13.93 -1.30
N SER A 170 13.96 13.70 -1.49
CA SER A 170 13.37 13.44 -2.81
C SER A 170 12.15 14.31 -3.15
N GLY A 171 11.58 15.02 -2.18
CA GLY A 171 10.30 15.70 -2.31
C GLY A 171 9.10 14.76 -2.44
N ALA A 172 9.26 13.46 -2.14
CA ALA A 172 8.19 12.48 -2.15
C ALA A 172 7.76 12.11 -0.72
N THR A 173 6.46 11.93 -0.50
CA THR A 173 5.90 11.44 0.76
C THR A 173 5.52 9.96 0.64
N PRO A 174 6.44 9.02 0.93
CA PRO A 174 6.18 7.60 0.78
C PRO A 174 5.14 7.09 1.78
N THR A 175 4.29 6.16 1.32
CA THR A 175 3.42 5.35 2.16
C THR A 175 4.23 4.36 3.00
N ASP A 176 3.68 3.88 4.12
CA ASP A 176 4.32 2.85 4.96
C ASP A 176 4.70 1.61 4.14
N GLY A 177 3.81 1.21 3.22
CA GLY A 177 4.04 0.08 2.33
C GLY A 177 5.24 0.28 1.40
N GLN A 178 5.51 1.51 0.95
CA GLN A 178 6.69 1.85 0.16
C GLN A 178 7.96 1.80 1.02
N ILE A 179 7.94 2.35 2.25
CA ILE A 179 9.06 2.28 3.20
C ILE A 179 9.41 0.82 3.53
N TRP A 180 8.43 -0.03 3.80
CA TRP A 180 8.70 -1.45 4.07
C TRP A 180 9.22 -2.22 2.87
N ARG A 181 8.88 -1.78 1.65
CA ARG A 181 9.32 -2.40 0.40
C ARG A 181 10.74 -1.95 0.05
N SER A 182 11.08 -0.69 0.28
CA SER A 182 12.41 -0.13 -0.01
C SER A 182 13.51 -0.81 0.78
N ILE A 183 13.31 -1.05 2.08
CA ILE A 183 14.30 -1.77 2.90
C ILE A 183 14.51 -3.23 2.46
N ARG A 184 13.66 -3.75 1.55
CA ARG A 184 13.74 -5.10 0.99
C ARG A 184 14.25 -5.10 -0.45
N HIS A 185 14.83 -3.99 -0.92
CA HIS A 185 15.38 -3.89 -2.27
C HIS A 185 16.38 -5.02 -2.55
N GLN A 186 16.45 -5.45 -3.81
CA GLN A 186 17.28 -6.58 -4.22
C GLN A 186 18.77 -6.37 -3.90
N ASP A 187 19.24 -5.12 -3.97
CA ASP A 187 20.62 -4.74 -3.72
C ASP A 187 20.98 -4.69 -2.23
N ILE A 188 20.00 -4.73 -1.34
CA ILE A 188 20.21 -4.77 0.11
C ILE A 188 20.36 -6.23 0.54
N THR A 189 21.49 -6.58 1.17
CA THR A 189 21.73 -7.95 1.63
C THR A 189 20.71 -8.37 2.70
N ARG A 190 20.42 -9.67 2.81
CA ARG A 190 19.42 -10.18 3.78
C ARG A 190 19.69 -9.76 5.23
N THR A 191 20.96 -9.74 5.64
CA THR A 191 21.38 -9.32 6.99
C THR A 191 21.11 -7.83 7.21
N THR A 192 21.41 -6.99 6.22
CA THR A 192 21.08 -5.55 6.26
C THR A 192 19.57 -5.33 6.30
N ARG A 193 18.76 -6.11 5.56
CA ARG A 193 17.28 -6.02 5.62
C ARG A 193 16.75 -6.30 7.03
N ASP A 194 17.29 -7.33 7.70
CA ASP A 194 16.91 -7.67 9.07
C ASP A 194 17.29 -6.55 10.05
N PHE A 195 18.50 -5.99 9.88
CA PHE A 195 18.95 -4.83 10.66
C PHE A 195 18.01 -3.62 10.50
N LEU A 196 17.73 -3.19 9.27
CA LEU A 196 16.83 -2.06 9.00
C LEU A 196 15.42 -2.31 9.54
N TRP A 197 14.90 -3.53 9.36
CA TRP A 197 13.59 -3.91 9.87
C TRP A 197 13.53 -3.82 11.40
N ARG A 198 14.55 -4.32 12.11
CA ARG A 198 14.65 -4.23 13.58
C ARG A 198 14.79 -2.80 14.06
N CYS A 199 15.54 -1.95 13.36
CA CYS A 199 15.67 -0.53 13.68
C CYS A 199 14.34 0.21 13.54
N LEU A 200 13.60 0.03 12.43
CA LEU A 200 12.26 0.62 12.25
C LEU A 200 11.25 0.14 13.32
N HIS A 201 11.43 -1.07 13.84
CA HIS A 201 10.62 -1.56 14.96
C HIS A 201 11.15 -1.15 16.34
N GLN A 202 12.30 -0.48 16.44
CA GLN A 202 13.04 -0.24 17.68
C GLN A 202 13.22 -1.52 18.51
N ALA A 203 13.53 -2.63 17.83
CA ALA A 203 13.60 -3.97 18.43
C ALA A 203 14.98 -4.31 19.03
N TYR A 204 15.98 -3.45 18.84
CA TYR A 204 17.30 -3.63 19.43
C TYR A 204 17.31 -3.23 20.91
N LYS A 205 18.05 -4.01 21.70
CA LYS A 205 18.27 -3.77 23.13
C LYS A 205 19.43 -2.80 23.28
N VAL A 206 19.16 -1.51 23.18
CA VAL A 206 20.13 -0.42 23.32
C VAL A 206 19.52 0.74 24.13
N GLY A 207 20.36 1.59 24.70
CA GLY A 207 19.94 2.76 25.46
C GLY A 207 18.92 2.45 26.57
N GLU A 208 17.74 3.06 26.46
CA GLU A 208 16.63 2.97 27.44
C GLU A 208 16.25 1.53 27.84
N HIS A 209 16.45 0.55 26.95
CA HIS A 209 16.17 -0.85 27.28
C HIS A 209 16.94 -1.31 28.52
N TRP A 210 18.22 -0.96 28.62
CA TRP A 210 19.09 -1.40 29.71
C TRP A 210 18.90 -0.61 31.00
N ARG A 211 18.41 0.63 30.94
CA ARG A 211 18.09 1.43 32.14
C ARG A 211 17.03 0.77 33.02
N ASN A 212 16.11 0.04 32.42
CA ASN A 212 14.99 -0.58 33.12
C ASN A 212 15.36 -1.95 33.73
N ILE A 213 16.62 -2.38 33.60
CA ILE A 213 17.11 -3.66 34.11
C ILE A 213 18.10 -3.38 35.24
N PRO A 214 17.72 -3.65 36.51
CA PRO A 214 18.62 -3.51 37.66
C PRO A 214 19.94 -4.23 37.41
N THR A 215 21.06 -3.59 37.76
CA THR A 215 22.46 -4.05 37.62
C THR A 215 23.05 -4.04 36.20
N TYR A 216 22.25 -3.78 35.17
CA TYR A 216 22.66 -3.74 33.77
C TYR A 216 22.58 -2.33 33.15
N GLU A 217 22.35 -1.30 33.95
CA GLU A 217 22.14 0.08 33.49
C GLU A 217 23.36 0.66 32.79
N HIS A 218 24.56 0.19 33.14
CA HIS A 218 25.82 0.60 32.51
C HIS A 218 25.90 0.24 31.02
N TYR A 219 25.11 -0.74 30.54
CA TYR A 219 25.00 -1.06 29.12
C TYR A 219 24.11 -0.09 28.32
N ALA A 220 23.45 0.87 28.99
CA ALA A 220 22.67 1.91 28.32
C ALA A 220 23.55 3.06 27.78
N ASN A 221 24.82 3.13 28.19
CA ASN A 221 25.62 4.35 28.07
C ASN A 221 26.98 4.11 27.37
N CYS A 222 27.28 4.96 26.39
CA CYS A 222 28.61 5.21 25.86
C CYS A 222 29.01 6.64 26.23
N GLN A 223 29.46 6.86 27.47
CA GLN A 223 29.66 8.19 28.10
C GLN A 223 28.39 9.07 28.23
N VAL A 224 27.47 8.98 27.27
CA VAL A 224 26.09 9.49 27.20
C VAL A 224 25.13 8.35 26.86
N ASP A 225 23.83 8.62 26.88
CA ASP A 225 22.80 7.67 26.45
C ASP A 225 23.06 7.17 25.02
N GLU A 226 22.96 5.85 24.80
CA GLU A 226 23.32 5.21 23.53
C GLU A 226 22.08 4.65 22.78
N PRO A 227 21.18 5.51 22.25
CA PRO A 227 20.16 5.06 21.32
C PRO A 227 20.80 4.63 19.99
N MET A 228 20.07 3.84 19.20
CA MET A 228 20.57 3.40 17.88
C MET A 228 20.92 4.58 16.95
N GLU A 229 20.24 5.71 17.08
CA GLU A 229 20.58 6.95 16.39
C GLU A 229 21.99 7.44 16.73
N HIS A 230 22.34 7.48 18.01
CA HIS A 230 23.68 7.85 18.47
C HIS A 230 24.74 6.90 17.92
N ILE A 231 24.52 5.58 18.03
CA ILE A 231 25.46 4.56 17.53
C ILE A 231 25.76 4.78 16.04
N LEU A 232 24.73 5.05 15.24
CA LEU A 232 24.88 5.19 13.80
C LEU A 232 25.43 6.55 13.40
N LEU A 233 25.06 7.65 14.07
CA LEU A 233 25.29 9.01 13.55
C LEU A 233 26.17 9.89 14.42
N GLU A 234 26.29 9.63 15.72
CA GLU A 234 26.92 10.57 16.67
C GLU A 234 28.13 9.98 17.42
N CYS A 235 28.18 8.67 17.63
CA CYS A 235 29.21 8.00 18.42
C CYS A 235 30.64 8.16 17.88
N ASP A 236 31.59 8.50 18.74
CA ASP A 236 33.01 8.70 18.41
C ASP A 236 33.79 7.40 18.15
N ALA A 237 33.10 6.27 18.00
CA ALA A 237 33.74 5.03 17.61
C ALA A 237 34.40 5.18 16.22
N PRO A 238 35.70 4.83 16.07
CA PRO A 238 36.44 5.10 14.83
C PRO A 238 35.84 4.38 13.61
N GLY A 239 35.18 3.23 13.82
CA GLY A 239 34.51 2.49 12.76
C GLY A 239 33.33 3.25 12.13
N ARG A 240 32.63 4.11 12.88
CA ARG A 240 31.48 4.88 12.37
C ARG A 240 31.92 5.86 11.28
N GLU A 241 32.97 6.64 11.57
CA GLU A 241 33.50 7.65 10.65
C GLU A 241 34.00 7.01 9.35
N VAL A 242 34.76 5.91 9.46
CA VAL A 242 35.25 5.15 8.30
C VAL A 242 34.09 4.66 7.42
N LEU A 243 33.01 4.13 8.01
CA LEU A 243 31.85 3.65 7.28
C LEU A 243 31.12 4.77 6.53
N TRP A 244 30.91 5.92 7.17
CA TRP A 244 30.24 7.06 6.53
C TRP A 244 31.10 7.71 5.44
N ASN A 245 32.42 7.81 5.63
CA ASN A 245 33.31 8.30 4.59
C ASN A 245 33.27 7.40 3.35
N LEU A 246 33.29 6.07 3.53
CA LEU A 246 33.14 5.13 2.41
C LEU A 246 31.77 5.23 1.73
N ALA A 247 30.70 5.41 2.51
CA ALA A 247 29.36 5.60 1.97
C ALA A 247 29.26 6.91 1.16
N GLN A 248 29.87 7.99 1.66
CA GLN A 248 29.95 9.28 0.98
C GLN A 248 30.71 9.20 -0.33
N GLU A 249 31.91 8.61 -0.32
CA GLU A 249 32.71 8.41 -1.54
C GLU A 249 31.94 7.62 -2.61
N LEU A 250 31.22 6.56 -2.21
CA LEU A 250 30.41 5.75 -3.13
C LEU A 250 29.23 6.55 -3.71
N TRP A 251 28.62 7.42 -2.91
CA TRP A 251 27.51 8.26 -3.32
C TRP A 251 27.95 9.37 -4.29
N GLU A 252 29.05 10.04 -3.98
CA GLU A 252 29.62 11.10 -4.80
C GLU A 252 30.13 10.58 -6.15
N LYS A 253 30.61 9.33 -6.20
CA LYS A 253 30.96 8.65 -7.47
C LYS A 253 29.78 8.49 -8.43
N LYS A 254 28.53 8.52 -7.94
CA LYS A 254 27.34 8.55 -8.78
C LYS A 254 26.98 9.95 -9.30
N GLY A 255 27.74 10.97 -8.92
CA GLY A 255 27.54 12.36 -9.34
C GLY A 255 26.51 13.13 -8.51
N TYR A 256 26.18 12.65 -7.31
CA TYR A 256 25.22 13.27 -6.41
C TYR A 256 25.91 13.92 -5.20
N ALA A 257 25.37 15.03 -4.72
CA ALA A 257 25.80 15.63 -3.47
C ALA A 257 25.43 14.72 -2.30
N TRP A 258 26.33 14.62 -1.32
CA TRP A 258 26.05 13.91 -0.08
C TRP A 258 24.93 14.62 0.70
N PRO A 259 23.86 13.92 1.07
CA PRO A 259 22.75 14.54 1.79
C PRO A 259 23.09 14.80 3.25
N GLU A 260 22.33 15.69 3.89
CA GLU A 260 22.33 15.79 5.34
C GLU A 260 21.78 14.50 5.96
N MET A 261 22.63 13.85 6.76
CA MET A 261 22.30 12.56 7.36
C MET A 261 21.58 12.76 8.69
N ASN A 262 20.40 12.16 8.80
CA ASN A 262 19.67 11.99 10.06
C ASN A 262 19.20 10.53 10.16
N TYR A 263 18.63 10.15 11.30
CA TYR A 263 18.26 8.75 11.55
C TYR A 263 17.25 8.23 10.51
N GLY A 264 16.30 9.07 10.09
CA GLY A 264 15.35 8.75 9.02
C GLY A 264 16.00 8.51 7.66
N SER A 265 17.04 9.29 7.31
CA SER A 265 17.76 9.18 6.02
C SER A 265 18.35 7.78 5.82
N VAL A 266 18.79 7.13 6.90
CA VAL A 266 19.31 5.74 6.86
C VAL A 266 18.24 4.76 6.37
N PHE A 267 16.99 4.93 6.79
CA PHE A 267 15.88 4.04 6.41
C PHE A 267 15.22 4.45 5.08
N ALA A 268 15.37 5.70 4.69
CA ALA A 268 14.87 6.23 3.43
C ALA A 268 15.78 5.90 2.23
N CYS A 269 17.00 5.40 2.45
CA CYS A 269 17.99 5.20 1.37
C CYS A 269 17.49 4.35 0.19
N GLY A 270 16.65 3.33 0.44
CA GLY A 270 16.08 2.48 -0.62
C GLY A 270 14.88 3.10 -1.35
N LEU A 271 14.43 4.30 -0.97
CA LEU A 271 13.33 5.03 -1.61
C LEU A 271 13.83 6.01 -2.67
N VAL A 272 15.13 6.31 -2.65
CA VAL A 272 15.79 7.17 -3.62
C VAL A 272 16.07 6.35 -4.87
N ASP A 273 15.03 6.17 -5.69
CA ASP A 273 15.15 5.53 -7.00
C ASP A 273 15.25 6.60 -8.09
N GLU A 274 15.89 6.29 -9.22
CA GLU A 274 16.30 7.24 -10.28
C GLU A 274 15.18 8.15 -10.82
N THR A 275 13.92 7.77 -10.61
CA THR A 275 12.73 8.54 -11.00
C THR A 275 12.46 9.76 -10.11
N ALA A 276 12.92 9.78 -8.87
CA ALA A 276 12.83 10.97 -8.00
C ALA A 276 13.69 12.13 -8.51
N HIS A 277 14.74 11.85 -9.29
CA HIS A 277 15.62 12.89 -9.83
C HIS A 277 15.06 13.64 -11.04
N LEU A 278 14.03 13.10 -11.72
CA LEU A 278 13.30 13.90 -12.71
C LEU A 278 12.60 15.09 -12.03
N ILE A 279 12.12 14.91 -10.80
CA ILE A 279 11.46 15.99 -10.03
C ILE A 279 12.48 17.05 -9.59
N TRP A 280 13.70 16.66 -9.23
CA TRP A 280 14.77 17.61 -8.88
C TRP A 280 15.32 18.40 -10.09
N LYS A 281 15.40 17.77 -11.28
CA LYS A 281 15.80 18.47 -12.51
C LYS A 281 14.80 19.56 -12.93
N PHE A 282 13.50 19.36 -12.66
CA PHE A 282 12.47 20.37 -12.98
C PHE A 282 12.41 21.54 -11.99
N ARG A 283 12.88 21.39 -10.75
CA ARG A 283 12.86 22.48 -9.75
C ARG A 283 14.06 23.41 -9.77
N CYS A 284 15.19 23.00 -10.37
CA CYS A 284 16.40 23.83 -10.48
C CYS A 284 16.62 24.45 -11.87
N THR A 285 15.64 24.41 -12.77
CA THR A 285 15.73 24.99 -14.13
C THR A 285 14.74 26.13 -14.40
N THR A 286 14.37 26.88 -13.36
CA THR A 286 13.75 28.21 -13.49
C THR A 286 14.50 29.21 -12.63
#